data_AF-A0A6B3F2A2-F1
#
_entry.id   AF-A0A6B3F2A2-F1
#
_cell.length_a   1.000
_cell.length_b   1.000
_cell.length_c   1.000
_cell.angle_alpha   90.00
_cell.angle_beta   90.00
_cell.angle_gamma   90.00
#
_symmetry.space_group_name_H-M   'P 1'
#
loop_
_entity.id
_entity.type
_entity.pdbx_description
1 polymer ?
#
loop_
_entity_poly.entity_id
_entity_poly.type
_entity_poly.pdbx_seq_one_letter_code
_entity_poly.pdbx_strand_id
1 'polypeptide(L)' 'VGATLVLPHADRRGDPSHWAELVREFGVTVWNSVPGQLHMLCDWLRSEPPTDDVSLRLALISGDWIPVALP' A
#
# COMPACT_ATOMS: atom_id res chain seq x y z
N VAL A 1 -15.26 3.24 -19.55
CA VAL A 1 -14.93 2.56 -18.27
C VAL A 1 -13.59 3.10 -17.80
N GLY A 2 -13.39 3.29 -16.49
CA GLY A 2 -12.17 3.89 -15.92
C GLY A 2 -11.87 3.34 -14.52
N ALA A 3 -10.89 3.93 -13.85
CA ALA A 3 -10.49 3.61 -12.48
C ALA A 3 -10.45 4.87 -11.61
N THR A 4 -10.42 4.69 -10.29
CA THR A 4 -10.27 5.78 -9.31
C THR A 4 -8.81 5.88 -8.88
N LEU A 5 -8.24 7.09 -8.94
CA LEU A 5 -6.92 7.37 -8.37
C LEU A 5 -7.08 7.86 -6.94
N VAL A 6 -6.48 7.15 -6.00
CA VAL A 6 -6.41 7.53 -4.59
C VAL A 6 -4.98 7.96 -4.30
N LEU A 7 -4.80 9.15 -3.74
CA LEU A 7 -3.48 9.70 -3.40
C LEU A 7 -3.41 9.99 -1.90
N PRO A 8 -2.28 9.70 -1.24
CA PRO A 8 -2.07 10.13 0.14
C PRO A 8 -2.03 11.65 0.24
N HIS A 9 -2.37 12.18 1.43
CA HIS A 9 -2.14 13.59 1.71
C HIS A 9 -0.65 13.92 1.59
N ALA A 10 -0.34 15.13 1.13
CA ALA A 10 1.02 15.51 0.77
C ALA A 10 1.99 15.48 1.96
N ASP A 11 1.50 15.81 3.15
CA ASP A 11 2.18 15.78 4.44
C ASP A 11 2.32 14.35 5.02
N ARG A 12 1.47 13.41 4.61
CA ARG A 12 1.49 11.99 5.01
C ARG A 12 1.99 11.05 3.90
N ARG A 13 2.76 11.56 2.93
CA ARG A 13 3.27 10.78 1.78
C ARG A 13 4.14 9.58 2.17
N GLY A 14 4.76 9.60 3.34
CA GLY A 14 5.66 8.56 3.86
C GLY A 14 5.05 7.72 4.99
N ASP A 15 3.74 7.84 5.23
CA ASP A 15 3.08 7.27 6.41
C ASP A 15 2.27 6.01 6.06
N PRO A 16 2.71 4.80 6.47
CA PRO A 16 2.02 3.56 6.15
C PRO A 16 0.66 3.40 6.85
N SER A 17 0.44 4.08 7.98
CA SER A 17 -0.87 4.10 8.65
C SER A 17 -1.91 4.80 7.77
N HIS A 18 -1.54 5.96 7.21
CA HIS A 18 -2.39 6.72 6.27
C HIS A 18 -2.72 5.91 5.02
N TRP A 19 -1.74 5.17 4.49
CA TRP A 19 -1.97 4.33 3.33
C TRP A 19 -2.96 3.20 3.63
N ALA A 20 -2.83 2.56 4.80
CA ALA A 20 -3.75 1.51 5.23
C ALA A 20 -5.18 2.05 5.47
N GLU A 21 -5.31 3.26 6.03
CA GLU A 21 -6.59 3.98 6.16
C GLU A 21 -7.24 4.16 4.77
N LEU A 22 -6.51 4.73 3.81
CA LEU A 22 -7.01 4.95 2.45
C LEU A 22 -7.38 3.65 1.72
N VAL A 23 -6.58 2.60 1.90
CA VAL A 23 -6.85 1.29 1.31
C VAL A 23 -8.21 0.75 1.78
N ARG A 24 -8.47 0.83 3.09
CA ARG A 24 -9.73 0.37 3.69
C ARG A 24 -10.90 1.28 3.31
N GLU A 25 -10.74 2.59 3.43
CA GLU A 25 -11.81 3.56 3.17
C GLU A 25 -12.30 3.52 1.72
N PHE A 26 -11.37 3.43 0.77
CA PHE A 26 -11.68 3.49 -0.66
C PHE A 26 -11.71 2.12 -1.34
N GLY A 27 -11.46 1.03 -0.62
CA GLY A 27 -11.38 -0.31 -1.19
C GLY A 27 -10.33 -0.42 -2.29
N VAL A 28 -9.12 0.12 -2.05
CA VAL A 28 -8.07 0.16 -3.07
C VAL A 28 -7.72 -1.27 -3.49
N THR A 29 -7.75 -1.53 -4.81
CA THR A 29 -7.52 -2.87 -5.36
C THR A 29 -6.14 -3.06 -5.97
N VAL A 30 -5.47 -1.96 -6.34
CA VAL A 30 -4.15 -1.96 -6.96
C VAL A 30 -3.23 -1.01 -6.20
N TRP A 31 -2.08 -1.52 -5.77
CA TRP A 31 -1.00 -0.76 -5.16
C TRP A 31 0.09 -0.45 -6.19
N ASN A 32 0.68 0.74 -6.16
CA ASN A 32 1.79 1.13 -7.04
C ASN A 32 2.81 1.96 -6.28
N SER A 33 4.03 1.45 -6.10
CA SER A 33 5.07 2.12 -5.32
C SER A 33 6.49 1.63 -5.63
N VAL A 34 7.47 2.19 -4.93
CA VAL A 34 8.81 1.57 -4.79
C VAL A 34 8.78 0.39 -3.81
N PRO A 35 9.74 -0.56 -3.89
CA PRO A 35 9.78 -1.72 -2.98
C PRO A 35 9.75 -1.35 -1.50
N GLY A 36 10.50 -0.31 -1.10
CA GLY A 36 10.57 0.12 0.30
C GLY A 36 9.23 0.58 0.88
N GLN A 37 8.39 1.26 0.09
CA GLN A 37 7.07 1.70 0.55
C GLN A 37 6.11 0.52 0.73
N LEU A 38 6.15 -0.48 -0.16
CA LEU A 38 5.36 -1.70 0.05
C LEU A 38 5.81 -2.42 1.32
N HIS A 39 7.11 -2.51 1.57
CA HIS A 39 7.65 -3.13 2.78
C HIS A 39 7.14 -2.43 4.05
N MET A 40 7.19 -1.09 4.08
CA MET A 40 6.64 -0.30 5.18
C MET A 40 5.14 -0.56 5.41
N LEU A 41 4.34 -0.67 4.35
CA LEU A 41 2.92 -1.01 4.46
C LEU A 41 2.74 -2.42 5.04
N CYS A 42 3.48 -3.41 4.53
CA CYS A 42 3.41 -4.78 5.02
C CYS A 42 3.82 -4.89 6.50
N ASP A 43 4.87 -4.19 6.91
CA ASP A 43 5.32 -4.16 8.32
C ASP A 43 4.28 -3.53 9.22
N TRP A 44 3.69 -2.40 8.79
CA TRP A 44 2.59 -1.77 9.51
C TRP A 44 1.39 -2.73 9.67
N LEU A 45 0.92 -3.34 8.57
CA LEU A 45 -0.19 -4.29 8.61
C LEU A 45 0.09 -5.51 9.48
N ARG A 46 1.34 -5.98 9.55
CA ARG A 46 1.76 -7.07 10.45
C ARG A 46 1.80 -6.66 11.92
N SER A 47 1.98 -5.37 12.22
CA SER A 47 1.96 -4.85 13.59
C SER A 47 0.55 -4.62 14.14
N GLU A 48 -0.45 -4.51 13.25
CA GLU A 48 -1.86 -4.34 13.59
C GLU A 48 -2.58 -5.69 13.76
N PRO A 49 -3.71 -5.73 14.49
CA PRO A 49 -4.58 -6.90 14.52
C PRO A 49 -4.99 -7.32 13.11
N PRO A 50 -5.03 -8.63 12.81
CA PRO A 50 -5.48 -9.11 11.51
C PRO A 50 -6.87 -8.58 11.17
N THR A 51 -7.03 -8.07 9.95
CA THR A 51 -8.33 -7.61 9.43
C THR A 51 -8.69 -8.44 8.21
N ASP A 52 -9.92 -8.91 8.12
CA ASP A 52 -10.41 -9.63 6.93
C ASP A 52 -10.63 -8.70 5.71
N ASP A 53 -10.52 -7.38 5.91
CA ASP A 53 -10.90 -6.32 4.97
C ASP A 53 -9.74 -5.85 4.08
N VAL A 54 -9.05 -6.78 3.39
CA VAL A 54 -7.98 -6.43 2.45
C VAL A 54 -8.48 -6.54 1.01
N SER A 55 -8.76 -5.39 0.40
CA SER A 55 -9.19 -5.26 -1.00
C SER A 55 -8.04 -5.35 -2.02
N LEU A 56 -6.79 -5.24 -1.56
CA LEU A 56 -5.61 -5.27 -2.41
C LEU A 56 -5.46 -6.64 -3.08
N ARG A 57 -5.43 -6.65 -4.41
CA ARG A 57 -5.27 -7.86 -5.23
C ARG A 57 -4.06 -7.83 -6.15
N LEU A 58 -3.41 -6.69 -6.31
CA LEU A 58 -2.27 -6.49 -7.19
C LEU A 58 -1.36 -5.39 -6.63
N ALA A 59 -0.06 -5.66 -6.58
CA ALA A 59 0.97 -4.68 -6.31
C ALA A 59 1.90 -4.54 -7.52
N LEU A 60 2.07 -3.32 -8.00
CA LEU A 60 3.03 -2.95 -9.03
C LEU A 60 4.21 -2.26 -8.34
N ILE A 61 5.40 -2.81 -8.51
CA ILE A 61 6.59 -2.36 -7.80
C ILE A 61 7.67 -1.97 -8.80
N SER A 62 8.18 -0.74 -8.70
CA SER A 62 9.14 -0.17 -9.64
C SER A 62 9.95 0.97 -9.01
N GLY A 63 10.92 1.54 -9.73
CA GLY A 63 11.59 2.80 -9.34
C GLY A 63 12.82 2.67 -8.44
N ASP A 64 13.13 1.48 -7.93
CA ASP A 64 14.39 1.16 -7.23
C ASP A 64 14.75 -0.33 -7.42
N TRP A 65 15.86 -0.79 -6.85
CA TRP A 65 16.24 -2.19 -6.82
C TRP A 65 15.17 -3.04 -6.13
N ILE A 66 14.66 -4.05 -6.85
CA ILE A 66 13.67 -5.00 -6.32
C ILE A 66 14.41 -6.13 -5.62
N PRO A 67 14.25 -6.31 -4.30
CA PRO A 67 14.90 -7.39 -3.58
C PRO A 67 14.44 -8.76 -4.05
N VAL A 68 15.35 -9.73 -4.05
CA VAL A 68 15.05 -11.11 -4.44
C VAL A 68 14.07 -11.76 -3.46
N ALA A 69 14.17 -11.39 -2.18
CA ALA A 69 13.14 -11.69 -1.19
C ALA A 69 12.06 -10.60 -1.27
N LEU A 70 10.91 -10.94 -1.87
CA LEU A 70 9.72 -10.09 -1.79
C LEU A 70 9.10 -10.22 -0.38
N PRO A 71 8.48 -9.14 0.14
CA PRO A 71 7.86 -9.12 1.47
C PRO A 71 6.66 -10.08 1.63
#